data_AF-A0A090SLT8-F1
#
_entry.id   AF-A0A090SLT8-F1
#
_cell.length_a   1.000
_cell.length_b   1.000
_cell.length_c   1.000
_cell.angle_alpha   90.00
_cell.angle_beta   90.00
_cell.angle_gamma   90.00
#
_symmetry.space_group_name_H-M   'P 1'
#
loop_
_entity.id
_entity.type
_entity.pdbx_description
1 polymer ?
#
loop_
_entity_poly.entity_id
_entity_poly.type
_entity_poly.pdbx_seq_one_letter_code
_entity_poly.pdbx_strand_id
1 'polypeptide(L)'
;MITAVLTLLAPALAVAMLVLTLILAKGDICPGQRGRIHKLLPAIGILWLAIASLKVEAFLVVFAIFYFYSKVQTGKTRQQGRFGSYI
;
A
#
# COMPACT_ATOMS: atom_id res chain seq x y z
N MET A 1 -7.85 17.13 21.10
CA MET A 1 -6.64 17.48 20.31
C MET A 1 -6.26 16.34 19.35
N ILE A 2 -5.93 15.14 19.84
CA ILE A 2 -5.50 13.99 19.01
C ILE A 2 -6.56 13.58 17.97
N THR A 3 -7.84 13.58 18.36
CA THR A 3 -8.97 13.26 17.47
C THR A 3 -9.10 14.23 16.30
N ALA A 4 -8.89 15.53 16.53
CA ALA A 4 -8.93 16.56 15.50
C ALA A 4 -7.76 16.45 14.51
N VAL A 5 -6.58 16.07 15.00
CA VAL A 5 -5.41 15.80 14.15
C VAL A 5 -5.67 14.56 13.27
N LEU A 6 -6.23 13.49 13.84
CA LEU A 6 -6.56 12.26 13.10
C LEU A 6 -7.64 12.50 12.04
N THR A 7 -8.65 13.32 12.32
CA THR A 7 -9.69 13.63 11.33
C THR A 7 -9.19 14.51 10.19
N LEU A 8 -8.27 15.44 10.45
CA LEU A 8 -7.64 16.26 9.41
C LEU A 8 -6.64 15.46 8.56
N LEU A 9 -5.93 14.50 9.17
CA LEU A 9 -4.93 13.68 8.49
C LEU A 9 -5.55 12.57 7.63
N ALA A 10 -6.74 12.09 7.99
CA ALA A 10 -7.45 11.02 7.27
C ALA A 10 -7.61 11.26 5.74
N PRO A 11 -8.08 12.42 5.25
CA PRO A 11 -8.17 12.65 3.81
C PRO A 11 -6.81 12.68 3.11
N ALA A 12 -5.78 13.25 3.73
CA ALA A 12 -4.42 13.26 3.16
C ALA A 12 -3.84 11.84 3.07
N LEU A 13 -4.05 11.02 4.10
CA LEU A 13 -3.70 9.60 4.12
C LEU A 13 -4.43 8.80 3.04
N ALA A 14 -5.72 9.09 2.81
CA ALA A 14 -6.53 8.43 1.80
C ALA A 14 -6.01 8.73 0.37
N VAL A 15 -5.70 10.00 0.08
CA VAL A 15 -5.14 10.41 -1.21
C VAL A 15 -3.78 9.79 -1.43
N ALA A 16 -2.90 9.81 -0.42
CA ALA A 16 -1.60 9.16 -0.50
C ALA A 16 -1.73 7.65 -0.80
N MET A 17 -2.70 6.98 -0.18
CA MET A 17 -2.97 5.56 -0.43
C MET A 17 -3.50 5.28 -1.84
N LEU A 18 -4.37 6.14 -2.39
CA LEU A 18 -4.83 6.03 -3.78
C LEU A 18 -3.68 6.17 -4.76
N VAL A 19 -2.80 7.14 -4.56
CA VAL A 19 -1.62 7.33 -5.40
C VAL A 19 -0.69 6.12 -5.29
N LEU A 20 -0.43 5.61 -4.09
CA LEU A 20 0.43 4.45 -3.87
C LEU A 20 -0.14 3.19 -4.54
N THR A 21 -1.44 2.97 -4.45
CA THR A 21 -2.13 1.82 -5.06
C THR A 21 -2.11 1.89 -6.58
N LEU A 22 -2.31 3.07 -7.17
CA LEU A 22 -2.17 3.29 -8.61
C LEU A 22 -0.75 3.02 -9.10
N ILE A 23 0.25 3.53 -8.38
CA ILE A 23 1.68 3.33 -8.69
C ILE A 23 2.04 1.84 -8.63
N LEU A 24 1.58 1.12 -7.60
CA LEU A 24 1.81 -0.33 -7.46
C LEU A 24 1.04 -1.17 -8.48
N ALA A 25 -0.16 -0.73 -8.88
CA ALA A 25 -0.97 -1.41 -9.88
C ALA A 25 -0.38 -1.24 -11.29
N LYS A 26 0.18 -0.07 -11.61
CA LYS A 26 0.83 0.21 -12.90
C LYS A 26 2.09 -0.65 -13.10
N GLY A 27 2.86 -0.88 -12.04
CA GLY A 27 3.97 -1.84 -12.07
C GLY A 27 5.26 -1.35 -12.77
N ASP A 28 5.30 -0.13 -13.30
CA ASP A 28 6.47 0.51 -13.94
C ASP A 28 7.59 0.93 -12.94
N ILE A 29 7.75 0.20 -11.84
CA ILE A 29 8.71 0.52 -10.79
C ILE A 29 9.78 -0.57 -10.71
N CYS A 30 11.03 -0.15 -10.56
CA CYS A 30 12.15 -1.05 -10.29
C CYS A 30 11.84 -2.04 -9.15
N PRO A 31 12.21 -3.33 -9.30
CA PRO A 31 11.83 -4.39 -8.35
C PRO A 31 12.33 -4.11 -6.92
N GLY A 32 13.48 -3.46 -6.77
CA GLY A 32 14.02 -3.05 -5.46
C GLY A 32 13.19 -1.97 -4.75
N GLN A 33 12.60 -1.04 -5.50
CA GLN A 33 11.76 0.02 -4.95
C GLN A 33 10.35 -0.49 -4.63
N ARG A 34 9.81 -1.39 -5.46
CA ARG A 34 8.52 -2.04 -5.22
C ARG A 34 8.50 -2.86 -3.93
N GLY A 35 9.56 -3.62 -3.64
CA GLY A 35 9.69 -4.37 -2.39
C GLY A 35 9.71 -3.46 -1.14
N ARG A 36 10.38 -2.30 -1.23
CA ARG A 36 10.46 -1.34 -0.13
C ARG A 36 9.10 -0.68 0.17
N ILE A 37 8.34 -0.34 -0.88
CA ILE A 37 6.99 0.20 -0.74
C ILE A 37 6.03 -0.84 -0.16
N HIS A 38 6.12 -2.10 -0.62
CA HIS A 38 5.28 -3.19 -0.11
C HIS A 38 5.49 -3.43 1.40
N LYS A 39 6.71 -3.27 1.90
CA LYS A 39 7.01 -3.32 3.35
C LYS A 39 6.44 -2.13 4.13
N LEU A 40 6.15 -1.01 3.46
CA LEU A 40 5.57 0.19 4.07
C LEU A 40 4.03 0.11 4.18
N LEU A 41 3.36 -0.64 3.29
CA LEU A 41 1.89 -0.80 3.30
C LEU A 41 1.33 -1.30 4.65
N PRO A 42 1.93 -2.30 5.31
CA PRO A 42 1.47 -2.76 6.63
C PRO A 42 1.50 -1.66 7.69
N ALA A 43 2.53 -0.79 7.67
CA ALA A 43 2.63 0.32 8.61
C ALA A 43 1.49 1.33 8.41
N ILE A 44 1.14 1.61 7.15
CA ILE A 44 -0.01 2.46 6.82
C ILE A 44 -1.34 1.78 7.23
N GLY A 45 -1.44 0.46 7.08
CA GLY A 45 -2.59 -0.30 7.58
C GLY A 45 -2.80 -0.18 9.09
N ILE A 46 -1.71 -0.25 9.88
CA ILE A 46 -1.75 -0.03 11.34
C ILE A 46 -2.20 1.39 11.67
N LEU A 47 -1.75 2.40 10.91
CA LEU A 47 -2.16 3.79 11.12
C LEU A 47 -3.67 3.97 10.83
N TRP A 48 -4.21 3.30 9.81
CA TRP A 48 -5.65 3.28 9.55
C TRP A 48 -6.45 2.54 10.62
N LEU A 49 -5.86 1.52 11.26
CA LEU A 49 -6.48 0.84 12.40
C LEU A 49 -6.66 1.80 13.60
N ALA A 50 -5.72 2.72 13.82
CA ALA A 50 -5.85 3.75 14.84
C ALA A 50 -6.99 4.74 14.51
N ILE A 51 -7.19 5.05 13.22
CA ILE A 51 -8.31 5.89 12.75
C ILE A 51 -9.65 5.13 12.85
N ALA A 52 -9.64 3.80 12.69
CA ALA A 52 -10.83 2.94 12.82
C ALA A 52 -11.47 2.97 14.21
N SER A 53 -10.69 3.30 15.25
CA SER A 53 -11.21 3.58 16.60
C SER A 53 -12.12 4.81 16.66
N LEU A 54 -11.99 5.74 15.71
CA LEU A 54 -12.79 6.98 15.64
C LEU A 54 -13.94 6.90 14.64
N LYS A 55 -13.75 6.18 13.53
CA LYS A 55 -14.72 6.07 12.44
C LYS A 55 -14.80 4.63 11.97
N VAL A 56 -15.96 4.01 12.09
CA VAL A 56 -16.17 2.62 11.66
C VAL A 56 -15.89 2.45 10.16
N GLU A 57 -16.17 3.46 9.35
CA GLU A 57 -15.87 3.49 7.90
C GLU A 57 -14.38 3.19 7.59
N ALA A 58 -13.45 3.55 8.50
CA ALA A 58 -12.04 3.29 8.30
C ALA A 58 -11.67 1.79 8.34
N PHE A 59 -12.54 0.92 8.88
CA PHE A 59 -12.36 -0.53 8.76
C PHE A 59 -12.37 -1.00 7.31
N LEU A 60 -13.20 -0.40 6.45
CA LEU A 60 -13.23 -0.73 5.02
C LEU A 60 -11.88 -0.44 4.36
N VAL A 61 -11.24 0.67 4.76
CA VAL A 61 -9.93 1.07 4.23
C VAL A 61 -8.84 0.10 4.68
N VAL A 62 -8.84 -0.34 5.94
CA VAL A 62 -7.92 -1.38 6.44
C VAL A 62 -8.09 -2.67 5.64
N PHE A 63 -9.33 -3.09 5.40
CA PHE A 63 -9.62 -4.30 4.64
C PHE A 63 -9.16 -4.19 3.18
N ALA A 64 -9.37 -3.02 2.56
CA ALA A 64 -8.89 -2.72 1.21
C ALA A 64 -7.35 -2.76 1.14
N ILE A 65 -6.65 -2.21 2.13
CA ILE A 65 -5.19 -2.26 2.23
C ILE A 65 -4.71 -3.71 2.35
N PHE A 66 -5.33 -4.50 3.22
CA PHE A 66 -4.97 -5.90 3.41
C PHE A 66 -5.21 -6.73 2.13
N TYR A 67 -6.37 -6.54 1.49
CA TYR A 67 -6.68 -7.17 0.21
C TYR A 67 -5.65 -6.79 -0.86
N PHE A 68 -5.35 -5.50 -1.01
CA PHE A 68 -4.36 -5.03 -1.98
C PHE A 68 -2.96 -5.57 -1.68
N TYR A 69 -2.54 -5.57 -0.42
CA TYR A 69 -1.28 -6.16 0.03
C TYR A 69 -1.16 -7.64 -0.34
N SER A 70 -2.25 -8.41 -0.19
CA SER A 70 -2.30 -9.83 -0.57
C SER A 70 -2.24 -10.05 -2.10
N LYS A 71 -2.75 -9.09 -2.89
CA LYS A 71 -2.76 -9.16 -4.36
C LYS A 71 -1.45 -8.71 -4.99
N VAL A 72 -0.78 -7.72 -4.42
CA VAL A 72 0.49 -7.21 -4.94
C VAL A 72 1.61 -8.18 -4.57
N GLN A 73 1.85 -9.17 -5.43
CA GLN A 73 2.96 -10.11 -5.26
C GLN A 73 4.29 -9.45 -5.63
N THR A 74 5.16 -9.21 -4.64
CA THR A 74 6.53 -8.68 -4.82
C THR A 74 7.45 -9.56 -5.67
N GLY A 75 7.08 -10.81 -5.95
CA GLY A 75 7.95 -11.82 -6.57
C GLY A 75 7.81 -12.08 -8.08
N LYS A 76 6.80 -11.56 -8.78
CA LYS A 76 6.58 -11.90 -10.21
C LYS A 76 7.41 -11.14 -11.24
N THR A 77 8.25 -10.19 -10.84
CA THR A 77 9.22 -9.53 -11.76
C THR A 77 10.59 -10.25 -11.81
N ARG A 78 10.75 -11.41 -11.16
CA ARG A 78 11.98 -12.24 -11.29
C ARG A 78 11.87 -13.32 -12.39
N GLN A 79 10.66 -13.66 -12.82
CA GLN A 79 10.43 -14.67 -13.89
C GLN A 79 10.35 -14.05 -15.29
N GLN A 80 10.26 -12.72 -15.42
CA GLN A 80 10.29 -12.02 -16.71
C GLN A 80 11.64 -11.34 -17.01
N GLY A 81 12.63 -11.52 -16.13
CA GLY A 81 14.04 -11.37 -16.50
C GLY A 81 14.54 -12.69 -17.09
N ARG A 82 14.09 -13.05 -18.30
CA ARG A 82 14.79 -14.06 -19.11
C ARG A 82 16.05 -13.39 -19.67
N PHE A 83 17.06 -13.18 -18.81
CA PHE A 83 18.44 -12.99 -19.23
C PHE A 83 19.20 -14.26 -18.87
N GLY A 84 19.18 -15.21 -19.81
CA GLY A 84 19.78 -16.54 -19.66
C GLY A 84 19.31 -17.52 -20.75
N SER A 85 19.17 -17.05 -21.99
CA SER A 85 18.89 -17.91 -23.15
C SER A 85 19.40 -17.29 -24.46
N TYR A 86 20.61 -16.73 -24.39
CA TYR A 86 21.48 -16.52 -25.53
C TYR A 86 22.91 -16.69 -24.97
N ILE A 87 23.62 -17.68 -25.51
CA ILE A 87 24.85 -18.34 -25.03
C ILE A 87 24.56 -19.47 -24.04
#